data_AF-A0A0C1KBP3-F1
#
_entry.id   AF-A0A0C1KBP3-F1
#
_cell.length_a   1.000
_cell.length_b   1.000
_cell.length_c   1.000
_cell.angle_alpha   90.00
_cell.angle_beta   90.00
_cell.angle_gamma   90.00
#
_symmetry.space_group_name_H-M   'P 1'
#
loop_
_entity.id
_entity.type
_entity.pdbx_description
1 polymer ?
#
loop_
_entity_poly.entity_id
_entity_poly.type
_entity_poly.pdbx_seq_one_letter_code
_entity_poly.pdbx_strand_id
1 'polypeptide(L)'
;MGKFRRSTHQYHKSIKQNASLEKSPTKIARSQRNHIFSSLIAYCKLEFLKIKTLLNHFALKYKLILKANQMAYQELQNLQRNFMPA
;
A
#
# COMPACT_ATOMS: atom_id res chain seq x y z
N MET A 1 -12.64 21.71 16.59
CA MET A 1 -13.48 20.69 15.91
C MET A 1 -12.91 20.20 14.56
N GLY A 2 -12.53 21.05 13.60
CA GLY A 2 -12.20 20.62 12.23
C GLY A 2 -10.89 19.84 11.99
N LYS A 3 -9.84 20.03 12.81
CA LYS A 3 -8.55 19.31 12.64
C LYS A 3 -8.65 17.84 13.05
N PHE A 4 -9.25 17.55 14.19
CA PHE A 4 -9.44 16.19 14.71
C PHE A 4 -10.25 15.30 13.75
N ARG A 5 -11.35 15.82 13.20
CA ARG A 5 -12.19 15.13 12.21
C ARG A 5 -11.41 14.72 10.95
N ARG A 6 -10.49 15.57 10.48
CA ARG A 6 -9.67 15.25 9.30
C ARG A 6 -8.66 14.16 9.61
N SER A 7 -8.02 14.21 10.77
CA SER A 7 -7.06 13.18 11.20
C SER A 7 -7.72 11.80 11.34
N THR A 8 -8.91 11.71 11.93
CA THR A 8 -9.63 10.43 12.08
C THR A 8 -10.08 9.87 10.72
N HIS A 9 -10.58 10.70 9.82
CA HIS A 9 -10.93 10.27 8.46
C HIS A 9 -9.70 9.76 7.70
N GLN A 10 -8.57 10.46 7.83
CA GLN A 10 -7.31 10.09 7.16
C GLN A 10 -6.76 8.76 7.68
N TYR A 11 -6.84 8.52 8.99
CA TYR A 11 -6.51 7.24 9.62
C TYR A 11 -7.37 6.10 9.05
N HIS A 12 -8.71 6.24 9.12
CA HIS A 12 -9.63 5.22 8.63
C HIS A 12 -9.45 4.91 7.15
N LYS A 13 -9.27 5.94 6.32
CA LYS A 13 -9.01 5.75 4.89
C LYS A 13 -7.73 4.95 4.66
N SER A 14 -6.68 5.26 5.41
CA SER A 14 -5.40 4.58 5.24
C SER A 14 -5.41 3.13 5.72
N ILE A 15 -5.97 2.85 6.90
CA ILE A 15 -5.94 1.48 7.45
C ILE A 15 -6.79 0.51 6.60
N LYS A 16 -7.91 1.00 6.04
CA LYS A 16 -8.75 0.21 5.14
C LYS A 16 -8.09 -0.03 3.78
N GLN A 17 -7.52 1.03 3.16
CA GLN A 17 -7.03 0.95 1.79
C GLN A 17 -5.57 0.50 1.65
N ASN A 18 -4.71 0.86 2.60
CA ASN A 18 -3.26 0.59 2.55
C ASN A 18 -2.82 -0.56 3.47
N ALA A 19 -3.58 -0.87 4.52
CA ALA A 19 -3.32 -2.01 5.41
C ALA A 19 -4.38 -3.13 5.29
N SER A 20 -5.29 -3.02 4.33
CA SER A 20 -6.26 -4.07 3.94
C SER A 20 -7.13 -4.60 5.08
N LEU A 21 -7.44 -3.77 6.09
CA LEU A 21 -8.19 -4.17 7.29
C LEU A 21 -9.49 -4.93 6.99
N GLU A 22 -10.22 -4.50 5.96
CA GLU A 22 -11.56 -5.02 5.62
C GLU A 22 -11.54 -6.06 4.49
N LYS A 23 -10.36 -6.42 3.97
CA LYS A 23 -10.23 -7.24 2.75
C LYS A 23 -10.01 -8.73 3.04
N SER A 24 -10.09 -9.15 4.30
CA SER A 24 -9.88 -10.55 4.67
C SER A 24 -11.15 -11.38 4.44
N PRO A 25 -11.11 -12.44 3.62
CA PRO A 25 -12.26 -13.32 3.42
C PRO A 25 -12.39 -14.38 4.53
N THR A 26 -11.76 -14.18 5.69
CA THR A 26 -11.68 -15.20 6.75
C THR A 26 -13.02 -15.38 7.46
N LYS A 27 -13.46 -16.64 7.60
CA LYS A 27 -14.72 -17.03 8.27
C LYS A 27 -14.55 -17.38 9.75
N ILE A 28 -13.29 -17.55 10.20
CA ILE A 28 -12.96 -18.01 11.56
C ILE A 28 -12.53 -16.81 12.41
N ALA A 29 -13.15 -16.63 13.58
CA ALA A 29 -12.91 -15.50 14.47
C ALA A 29 -11.44 -15.33 14.91
N ARG A 30 -10.69 -16.44 15.06
CA ARG A 30 -9.24 -16.39 15.35
C ARG A 30 -8.48 -15.74 14.19
N SER A 31 -8.72 -16.19 12.96
CA SER A 31 -8.05 -15.67 11.76
C SER A 31 -8.43 -14.21 11.49
N GLN A 32 -9.69 -13.83 11.73
CA GLN A 32 -10.14 -12.44 11.63
C GLN A 32 -9.40 -11.52 12.62
N ARG A 33 -9.28 -11.95 13.89
CA ARG A 33 -8.52 -11.19 14.91
C ARG A 33 -7.04 -11.05 14.54
N ASN A 34 -6.42 -12.14 14.07
CA ASN A 34 -5.03 -12.11 13.62
C ASN A 34 -4.84 -11.16 12.42
N HIS A 35 -5.80 -11.12 11.48
CA HIS A 35 -5.79 -10.18 10.35
C HIS A 35 -5.87 -8.73 10.83
N ILE A 36 -6.82 -8.42 11.72
CA ILE A 36 -6.96 -7.08 12.31
C ILE A 36 -5.65 -6.64 12.99
N PHE A 37 -5.04 -7.52 13.78
CA PHE A 37 -3.76 -7.26 14.44
C PHE A 37 -2.63 -7.00 13.43
N SER A 38 -2.54 -7.84 12.38
CA SER A 38 -1.55 -7.68 11.32
C SER A 38 -1.74 -6.37 10.54
N SER A 39 -2.98 -5.98 10.25
CA SER A 39 -3.31 -4.71 9.62
C SER A 39 -2.93 -3.50 10.48
N LEU A 40 -3.07 -3.59 11.80
CA LEU A 40 -2.61 -2.54 12.72
C LEU A 40 -1.08 -2.40 12.72
N ILE A 41 -0.35 -3.53 12.78
CA ILE A 41 1.12 -3.52 12.68
C ILE A 41 1.57 -2.92 11.34
N ALA A 42 0.94 -3.31 10.23
CA ALA A 42 1.25 -2.78 8.92
C ALA A 42 1.02 -1.26 8.85
N TYR A 43 -0.06 -0.77 9.46
CA TYR A 43 -0.32 0.66 9.57
C TYR A 43 0.76 1.40 10.36
N CYS A 44 1.21 0.88 11.50
CA CYS A 44 2.32 1.46 12.27
C CYS A 44 3.61 1.55 11.43
N LYS A 45 3.94 0.49 10.69
CA LYS A 45 5.09 0.49 9.77
C LYS A 45 4.95 1.56 8.67
N LEU A 46 3.75 1.77 8.14
CA LEU A 46 3.49 2.83 7.15
C LEU A 46 3.67 4.23 7.74
N GLU A 47 3.23 4.48 8.98
CA GLU A 47 3.46 5.76 9.65
C GLU A 47 4.96 6.01 9.90
N PHE A 48 5.73 4.98 10.30
CA PHE A 48 7.19 5.11 10.38
C PHE A 48 7.82 5.44 9.03
N LEU A 49 7.37 4.78 7.95
CA LEU A 49 7.88 5.04 6.60
C LEU A 49 7.53 6.45 6.12
N LYS A 50 6.32 6.93 6.43
CA LYS A 50 5.89 8.31 6.16
C LYS A 50 6.79 9.33 6.85
N ILE A 51 7.16 9.10 8.11
CA ILE A 51 8.11 9.97 8.83
C ILE A 51 9.48 9.94 8.15
N LYS A 52 10.01 8.75 7.84
CA LYS A 52 11.34 8.60 7.21
C LYS A 52 11.44 9.20 5.82
N THR A 53 10.35 9.18 5.05
CA THR A 53 10.35 9.61 3.65
C THR A 53 9.73 10.98 3.44
N LEU A 54 9.08 11.54 4.46
CA LEU A 54 8.25 12.75 4.39
C LEU A 54 7.11 12.65 3.35
N LEU A 55 6.75 11.43 2.93
CA LEU A 55 5.67 11.15 1.98
C LEU A 55 4.46 10.57 2.69
N ASN A 56 3.27 11.05 2.36
CA ASN A 56 2.03 10.42 2.85
C ASN A 56 1.84 9.01 2.24
N HIS A 57 0.94 8.22 2.82
CA HIS A 57 0.76 6.82 2.42
C HIS A 57 0.34 6.63 0.96
N PHE A 58 -0.43 7.57 0.39
CA PHE A 58 -0.82 7.51 -1.02
C PHE A 58 0.35 7.84 -1.95
N ALA A 59 1.15 8.83 -1.60
CA ALA A 59 2.36 9.18 -2.33
C ALA A 59 3.38 8.03 -2.32
N LEU A 60 3.54 7.37 -1.17
CA LEU A 60 4.35 6.14 -1.06
C LEU A 60 3.85 5.04 -1.99
N LYS A 61 2.55 4.74 -1.93
CA LYS A 61 1.93 3.73 -2.80
C LYS A 61 2.11 4.07 -4.28
N TYR A 62 1.87 5.32 -4.67
CA TYR A 62 2.02 5.78 -6.04
C TYR A 62 3.47 5.68 -6.53
N LYS A 63 4.45 6.08 -5.70
CA LYS A 63 5.88 5.98 -6.02
C LYS A 63 6.29 4.53 -6.30
N LEU A 64 5.80 3.58 -5.50
CA LEU A 64 6.07 2.15 -5.71
C LEU A 64 5.44 1.64 -7.01
N ILE A 65 4.18 1.96 -7.27
CA ILE A 65 3.48 1.55 -8.50
C ILE A 65 4.19 2.11 -9.73
N LEU A 66 4.56 3.40 -9.71
CA LEU A 66 5.26 4.03 -10.82
C LEU A 66 6.59 3.33 -11.12
N LYS A 67 7.36 3.01 -10.08
CA LYS A 67 8.63 2.28 -10.23
C LYS A 67 8.44 0.86 -10.76
N ALA A 68 7.44 0.14 -10.25
CA ALA A 68 7.10 -1.19 -10.75
C ALA A 68 6.68 -1.15 -12.23
N ASN A 69 5.86 -0.17 -12.63
CA ASN A 69 5.44 0.00 -14.02
C ASN A 69 6.60 0.35 -14.94
N GLN A 70 7.52 1.22 -14.51
CA GLN A 70 8.74 1.56 -15.26
C GLN A 70 9.58 0.30 -15.52
N MET A 71 9.82 -0.51 -14.49
CA MET A 71 10.56 -1.76 -14.62
C MET A 71 9.84 -2.78 -15.51
N ALA A 72 8.54 -2.96 -15.33
CA ALA A 72 7.74 -3.88 -16.15
C ALA A 72 7.75 -3.46 -17.63
N TYR A 73 7.71 -2.17 -17.91
CA TYR A 73 7.79 -1.64 -19.27
C TYR A 73 9.18 -1.85 -19.89
N GLN A 74 10.25 -1.62 -19.12
CA GLN A 74 11.61 -1.93 -19.58
C GLN A 74 11.77 -3.41 -19.93
N GLU A 75 11.23 -4.30 -19.10
CA GLU A 75 11.28 -5.74 -19.36
C GLU A 75 10.51 -6.11 -20.64
N LEU A 76 9.33 -5.51 -20.85
CA LEU A 76 8.56 -5.69 -22.07
C LEU A 76 9.36 -5.25 -23.32
N GLN A 77 10.04 -4.11 -23.26
CA GLN A 77 10.88 -3.63 -24.36
C GLN A 77 12.05 -4.57 -24.66
N ASN A 78 12.68 -5.13 -23.62
CA ASN A 78 13.76 -6.10 -23.77
C ASN A 78 13.27 -7.38 -24.46
N LEU A 79 12.11 -7.90 -24.05
CA LEU A 79 11.48 -9.04 -24.70
C LEU A 79 11.19 -8.74 -26.17
N GLN A 80 10.56 -7.60 -26.48
CA GLN A 80 10.27 -7.21 -27.86
C GLN A 80 11.52 -7.12 -28.73
N ARG A 81 12.60 -6.55 -28.21
CA ARG A 81 13.90 -6.50 -28.89
C ARG A 81 14.47 -7.90 -29.14
N ASN A 82 14.32 -8.83 -28.19
CA ASN A 82 14.79 -10.21 -28.33
C ASN A 82 13.95 -11.02 -29.33
N PHE A 83 12.66 -10.72 -29.47
CA PHE A 83 11.76 -11.39 -30.41
C PHE A 83 11.83 -10.83 -31.84
N MET A 84 12.32 -9.60 -32.03
CA MET A 84 12.59 -9.01 -33.34
C MET A 84 14.05 -8.59 -33.44
N PRO A 85 14.98 -9.52 -33.75
CA PRO A 85 16.34 -9.14 -34.08
C PRO A 85 16.32 -8.27 -35.35
N ALA A 86 17.12 -7.22 -35.34
CA ALA A 86 17.32 -6.33 -36.48
C ALA A 86 17.91 -7.08 -37.68
#